data_AF-A0A9Q1IX09-F1
#
_entry.id   AF-A0A9Q1IX09-F1
#
_cell.length_a   1.000
_cell.length_b   1.000
_cell.length_c   1.000
_cell.angle_alpha   90.00
_cell.angle_beta   90.00
_cell.angle_gamma   90.00
#
_symmetry.space_group_name_H-M   'P 1'
#
loop_
_entity.id
_entity.type
_entity.pdbx_description
1 polymer ?
#
loop_
_entity_poly.entity_id
_entity_poly.type
_entity_poly.pdbx_seq_one_letter_code
_entity_poly.pdbx_strand_id
1 'polypeptide(L)'
;MTIPIVTVVCMDESRSILSREVTVAYYLPTQHQDQPPLPLDPDIIMQEWPATIVYSRSFSGVTDEHSIMNELNMLAEVLGLPEDRLHNPFIVAGYTSPAAANRNNEIWFLERQ
;
A
#
# COMPACT_ATOMS: atom_id res chain seq x y z
N MET A 1 -12.29 14.00 0.74
CA MET A 1 -11.51 12.75 0.82
C MET A 1 -10.47 12.79 -0.27
N THR A 2 -9.29 12.25 0.00
CA THR A 2 -8.17 12.17 -0.94
C THR A 2 -8.07 10.77 -1.52
N ILE A 3 -7.43 10.66 -2.68
CA ILE A 3 -7.03 9.40 -3.30
C ILE A 3 -5.52 9.47 -3.61
N PRO A 4 -4.82 8.33 -3.67
CA PRO A 4 -5.31 6.99 -3.36
C PRO A 4 -5.55 6.77 -1.85
N ILE A 5 -6.39 5.79 -1.53
CA ILE A 5 -6.38 5.17 -0.19
C ILE A 5 -5.26 4.14 -0.23
N VAL A 6 -4.33 4.21 0.72
CA VAL A 6 -3.20 3.28 0.76
C VAL A 6 -3.39 2.27 1.88
N THR A 7 -3.17 1.00 1.56
CA THR A 7 -3.14 -0.09 2.54
C THR A 7 -1.72 -0.60 2.62
N VAL A 8 -1.07 -0.41 3.77
CA VAL A 8 0.23 -0.97 4.09
C VAL A 8 0.02 -2.42 4.52
N VAL A 9 0.63 -3.34 3.77
CA VAL A 9 0.48 -4.78 3.97
C VAL A 9 1.84 -5.36 4.33
N CYS A 10 1.86 -6.16 5.40
CA CYS A 10 3.01 -6.94 5.80
C CYS A 10 2.83 -8.39 5.38
N MET A 11 3.93 -9.10 5.12
CA MET A 11 3.93 -10.55 5.06
C MET A 11 4.23 -11.15 6.44
N ASP A 12 3.78 -12.38 6.67
CA ASP A 12 4.13 -13.16 7.85
C ASP A 12 5.65 -13.45 7.93
N GLU A 13 6.12 -13.99 9.07
CA GLU A 13 7.54 -14.28 9.27
C GLU A 13 8.12 -15.23 8.21
N SER A 14 7.30 -16.17 7.73
CA SER A 14 7.67 -17.11 6.67
C SER A 14 7.62 -16.50 5.26
N ARG A 15 7.09 -15.28 5.12
CA ARG A 15 6.89 -14.56 3.86
C ARG A 15 6.09 -15.33 2.82
N SER A 16 5.18 -16.18 3.30
CA SER A 16 4.34 -17.03 2.44
C SER A 16 2.88 -16.60 2.42
N ILE A 17 2.45 -15.80 3.41
CA ILE A 17 1.05 -15.39 3.58
C ILE A 17 0.99 -13.90 3.93
N LEU A 18 -0.06 -13.21 3.47
CA LEU A 18 -0.31 -11.82 3.85
C LEU A 18 -0.77 -11.74 5.31
N SER A 19 -0.21 -10.79 6.07
CA SER A 19 -0.71 -10.45 7.39
C SER A 19 -2.16 -9.99 7.31
N ARG A 20 -2.98 -10.45 8.27
CA ARG A 20 -4.36 -9.94 8.43
C ARG A 20 -4.39 -8.55 9.05
N GLU A 21 -3.36 -8.20 9.80
CA GLU A 21 -3.19 -6.86 10.36
C GLU A 21 -2.56 -5.97 9.29
N VAL A 22 -3.33 -4.96 8.86
CA VAL A 22 -2.96 -4.00 7.83
C VAL A 22 -3.23 -2.59 8.33
N THR A 23 -2.44 -1.63 7.86
CA THR A 23 -2.68 -0.21 8.15
C THR A 23 -3.32 0.44 6.93
N VAL A 24 -4.48 1.06 7.10
CA VAL A 24 -5.11 1.88 6.07
C VAL A 24 -4.80 3.34 6.36
N ALA A 25 -4.23 4.06 5.38
CA ALA A 25 -3.89 5.46 5.52
C ALA A 25 -4.48 6.30 4.38
N TYR A 26 -4.70 7.57 4.71
CA TYR A 26 -5.21 8.60 3.82
C TYR A 26 -4.23 9.76 3.79
N TYR A 27 -4.04 10.34 2.61
CA TYR A 27 -3.27 11.57 2.50
C TYR A 27 -4.03 12.74 3.14
N LEU A 28 -3.41 13.42 4.10
CA LEU A 28 -3.95 14.63 4.70
C LEU A 28 -3.79 15.79 3.70
N PRO A 29 -4.88 16.49 3.29
CA PRO A 29 -4.77 17.63 2.37
C PRO A 29 -3.82 18.70 2.89
N THR A 30 -3.12 19.38 1.97
CA THR A 30 -2.06 20.36 2.28
C THR A 30 -2.53 21.46 3.24
N GLN A 31 -3.76 21.93 3.11
CA GLN A 31 -4.36 22.95 3.99
C GLN A 31 -4.44 22.55 5.48
N HIS A 32 -4.27 21.26 5.80
CA HIS A 32 -4.30 20.73 7.16
C HIS A 32 -2.94 20.17 7.61
N GLN A 33 -1.93 20.11 6.75
CA GLN A 33 -0.65 19.48 7.11
C GLN A 33 0.14 20.27 8.15
N ASP A 34 0.12 21.60 8.10
CA ASP A 34 0.79 22.45 9.09
C ASP A 34 0.14 22.33 10.49
N GLN A 35 -1.17 22.07 10.53
CA GLN A 35 -1.92 21.89 11.77
C GLN A 35 -2.96 20.77 11.63
N PRO A 36 -2.53 19.49 11.75
CA PRO A 36 -3.44 18.36 11.61
C PRO A 36 -4.52 18.38 12.70
N PRO A 37 -5.78 18.08 12.35
CA PRO A 37 -6.83 17.96 13.36
C PRO A 37 -6.54 16.80 14.31
N LEU A 38 -6.83 16.96 15.60
CA LEU A 38 -6.66 15.89 16.58
C LEU A 38 -7.66 14.76 16.30
N PRO A 39 -7.21 13.50 16.10
CA PRO A 39 -8.11 12.36 16.03
C PRO A 39 -8.83 12.15 17.37
N LEU A 40 -10.14 11.88 17.31
CA LEU A 40 -10.92 11.51 18.50
C LEU A 40 -10.93 9.99 18.74
N ASP A 41 -10.69 9.23 17.69
CA ASP A 41 -10.55 7.78 17.75
C ASP A 41 -9.09 7.44 18.10
N PRO A 42 -8.83 6.70 19.19
CA PRO A 42 -7.48 6.36 19.62
C PRO A 42 -6.72 5.45 18.64
N ASP A 43 -7.42 4.73 17.77
CA ASP A 43 -6.80 3.84 16.77
C ASP A 43 -6.32 4.62 15.53
N ILE A 44 -6.64 5.93 15.45
CA ILE A 44 -6.20 6.81 14.36
C ILE A 44 -5.02 7.64 14.83
N ILE A 45 -3.89 7.46 14.14
CA ILE A 45 -2.67 8.23 14.38
C ILE A 45 -2.35 9.12 13.17
N MET A 46 -1.73 10.27 13.44
CA MET A 46 -1.09 11.08 12.41
C MET A 46 0.32 10.57 12.18
N GLN A 47 0.65 10.22 10.94
CA GLN A 47 1.96 9.70 10.57
C GLN A 47 2.59 10.59 9.49
N GLU A 48 3.83 11.02 9.73
CA GLU A 48 4.63 11.68 8.73
C GLU A 48 5.38 10.64 7.90
N TRP A 49 5.26 10.74 6.58
CA TRP A 49 5.96 9.86 5.65
C TRP A 49 7.12 10.64 5.02
N PRO A 50 8.38 10.20 5.21
CA PRO A 50 9.52 10.89 4.61
C PRO A 50 9.48 10.77 3.09
N ALA A 51 10.16 11.69 2.42
CA ALA A 51 10.39 11.60 0.98
C ALA A 51 11.01 10.23 0.65
N THR A 52 10.31 9.44 -0.16
CA THR A 52 10.64 8.04 -0.43
C THR A 52 10.50 7.76 -1.93
N ILE A 53 11.40 6.95 -2.47
CA ILE A 53 11.28 6.42 -3.83
C ILE A 53 10.41 5.17 -3.77
N VAL A 54 9.40 5.12 -4.64
CA VAL A 54 8.51 3.97 -4.77
C VAL A 54 8.57 3.43 -6.19
N TYR A 55 8.64 2.11 -6.31
CA TYR A 55 8.46 1.41 -7.58
C TYR A 55 7.02 0.92 -7.61
N SER A 56 6.24 1.37 -8.60
CA SER A 56 4.81 1.04 -8.69
C SER A 56 4.48 0.23 -9.94
N ARG A 57 3.46 -0.61 -9.81
CA ARG A 57 2.82 -1.30 -10.94
C ARG A 57 1.31 -1.20 -10.82
N SER A 58 0.66 -0.69 -11.87
CA SER A 58 -0.80 -0.60 -11.93
C SER A 58 -1.42 -1.94 -12.32
N PHE A 59 -2.56 -2.25 -11.72
CA PHE A 59 -3.36 -3.43 -12.02
C PHE A 59 -4.85 -3.15 -11.87
N SER A 60 -5.67 -4.00 -12.48
CA SER A 60 -7.13 -3.85 -12.48
C SER A 60 -7.87 -5.15 -12.19
N GLY A 61 -9.10 -5.03 -11.70
CA GLY A 61 -9.97 -6.18 -11.44
C GLY A 61 -10.12 -6.50 -9.96
N VAL A 62 -10.36 -7.77 -9.65
CA VAL A 62 -10.54 -8.23 -8.25
C VAL A 62 -9.25 -7.97 -7.46
N THR A 63 -9.41 -7.53 -6.22
CA THR A 63 -8.28 -7.29 -5.29
C THR A 63 -8.46 -8.22 -4.10
N ASP A 64 -7.81 -9.36 -4.19
CA ASP A 64 -7.73 -10.43 -3.19
C ASP A 64 -6.27 -10.85 -2.99
N GLU A 65 -6.02 -11.76 -2.05
CA GLU A 65 -4.65 -12.19 -1.73
C GLU A 65 -3.91 -12.79 -2.93
N HIS A 66 -4.59 -13.56 -3.78
CA HIS A 66 -3.98 -14.18 -4.95
C HIS A 66 -3.57 -13.14 -6.00
N SER A 67 -4.47 -12.22 -6.34
CA SER A 67 -4.18 -11.13 -7.29
C SER A 67 -3.08 -10.21 -6.76
N ILE A 68 -3.09 -9.87 -5.47
CA ILE A 68 -2.03 -9.08 -4.84
C ILE A 68 -0.68 -9.81 -4.94
N MET A 69 -0.60 -11.10 -4.58
CA MET A 69 0.65 -11.86 -4.67
C MET A 69 1.17 -11.98 -6.10
N ASN A 70 0.28 -12.14 -7.07
CA ASN A 70 0.68 -12.17 -8.48
C ASN A 70 1.30 -10.84 -8.93
N GLU A 71 0.70 -9.70 -8.58
CA GLU A 71 1.24 -8.38 -8.92
C GLU A 71 2.55 -8.07 -8.19
N LEU A 72 2.71 -8.54 -6.94
CA LEU A 72 3.98 -8.46 -6.19
C LEU A 72 5.10 -9.19 -6.92
N ASN A 73 4.85 -10.44 -7.30
CA ASN A 73 5.84 -11.28 -7.97
C ASN A 73 6.22 -10.69 -9.33
N MET A 74 5.25 -10.21 -10.11
CA MET A 74 5.52 -9.55 -11.39
C MET A 74 6.34 -8.26 -11.21
N LEU A 75 6.06 -7.44 -10.19
CA LEU A 75 6.86 -6.25 -9.92
C LEU A 75 8.29 -6.63 -9.49
N ALA A 76 8.45 -7.65 -8.63
CA ALA A 76 9.76 -8.14 -8.22
C ALA A 76 10.58 -8.67 -9.41
N GLU A 77 9.95 -9.43 -10.30
CA GLU A 77 10.57 -9.95 -11.52
C GLU A 77 11.08 -8.82 -12.43
N VAL A 78 10.24 -7.80 -12.68
CA VAL A 78 10.61 -6.65 -13.53
C VAL A 78 11.76 -5.85 -12.93
N LEU A 79 11.83 -5.75 -11.60
CA LEU A 79 12.91 -5.07 -10.89
C LEU A 79 14.17 -5.95 -10.74
N GLY A 80 14.13 -7.22 -11.18
CA GLY A 80 15.23 -8.16 -11.02
C GLY A 80 15.54 -8.49 -9.56
N LEU A 81 14.55 -8.39 -8.68
CA LEU A 81 14.69 -8.70 -7.26
C LEU A 81 14.54 -10.21 -7.06
N PRO A 82 15.42 -10.85 -6.26
CA PRO A 82 15.24 -12.26 -5.92
C PRO A 82 14.00 -12.43 -5.01
N GLU A 83 13.31 -13.57 -5.12
CA GLU A 83 12.05 -13.83 -4.39
C GLU A 83 12.18 -13.68 -2.87
N ASP A 84 13.36 -14.00 -2.31
CA ASP A 84 13.67 -13.83 -0.89
C ASP A 84 13.73 -12.36 -0.43
N ARG A 85 13.82 -11.42 -1.40
CA ARG A 85 13.82 -9.97 -1.18
C ARG A 85 12.51 -9.29 -1.55
N LEU A 86 11.39 -10.02 -1.63
CA LEU A 86 10.07 -9.41 -1.66
C LEU A 86 9.97 -8.31 -0.58
N HIS A 87 9.71 -7.08 -1.03
CA HIS A 87 9.69 -5.91 -0.16
C HIS A 87 8.53 -6.05 0.83
N ASN A 88 8.87 -6.02 2.12
CA ASN A 88 7.93 -6.11 3.24
C ASN A 88 8.21 -4.97 4.23
N PRO A 89 7.29 -4.05 4.54
CA PRO A 89 5.94 -3.96 3.97
C PRO A 89 5.95 -3.52 2.51
N PHE A 90 4.83 -3.75 1.83
CA PHE A 90 4.48 -3.15 0.55
C PHE A 90 3.16 -2.39 0.69
N ILE A 91 2.79 -1.63 -0.33
CA ILE A 91 1.55 -0.84 -0.31
C ILE A 91 0.65 -1.25 -1.47
N VAL A 92 -0.65 -1.37 -1.18
CA VAL A 92 -1.71 -1.39 -2.20
C VAL A 92 -2.39 -0.03 -2.20
N ALA A 93 -2.30 0.69 -3.32
CA ALA A 93 -2.92 1.99 -3.51
C ALA A 93 -4.21 1.84 -4.33
N GLY A 94 -5.36 2.15 -3.72
CA GLY A 94 -6.67 2.07 -4.37
C GLY A 94 -7.19 3.45 -4.78
N TYR A 95 -7.51 3.62 -6.06
CA TYR A 95 -8.00 4.89 -6.62
C TYR A 95 -9.52 4.92 -6.82
N THR A 96 -10.14 3.74 -6.85
CA THR A 96 -11.58 3.56 -7.05
C THR A 96 -12.25 3.04 -5.78
N SER A 97 -13.54 3.28 -5.64
CA SER A 97 -14.34 2.70 -4.54
C SER A 97 -14.17 1.17 -4.47
N PRO A 98 -14.11 0.58 -3.26
CA PRO A 98 -14.11 -0.88 -3.10
C PRO A 98 -15.31 -1.56 -3.78
N ALA A 99 -16.45 -0.89 -3.94
CA ALA A 99 -17.62 -1.46 -4.62
C ALA A 99 -17.54 -1.40 -6.16
N ALA A 100 -16.51 -0.80 -6.75
CA ALA A 100 -16.38 -0.68 -8.20
C ALA A 100 -16.06 -2.04 -8.85
N ALA A 101 -16.71 -2.32 -9.98
CA ALA A 101 -16.47 -3.54 -10.77
C ALA A 101 -15.08 -3.52 -11.44
N ASN A 102 -14.67 -2.36 -11.95
CA ASN A 102 -13.34 -2.14 -12.51
C ASN A 102 -12.54 -1.31 -11.53
N ARG A 103 -11.84 -2.00 -10.62
CA ARG A 103 -10.95 -1.33 -9.68
C ARG A 103 -9.65 -0.96 -10.39
N ASN A 104 -9.18 0.26 -10.16
CA ASN A 104 -7.86 0.71 -10.57
C ASN A 104 -6.99 0.83 -9.33
N ASN A 105 -5.95 0.01 -9.27
CA ASN A 105 -5.06 -0.07 -8.13
C ASN A 105 -3.61 -0.05 -8.60
N GLU A 106 -2.72 0.22 -7.66
CA GLU A 106 -1.29 0.03 -7.83
C GLU A 106 -0.73 -0.76 -6.66
N ILE A 107 0.36 -1.49 -6.93
CA ILE A 107 1.19 -2.08 -5.90
C ILE A 107 2.52 -1.34 -5.85
N TRP A 108 2.97 -0.94 -4.66
CA TRP A 108 4.19 -0.16 -4.48
C TRP A 108 5.20 -0.90 -3.62
N PHE A 109 6.44 -0.97 -4.11
CA PHE A 109 7.62 -1.28 -3.31
C PHE A 109 8.31 0.01 -2.89
N LEU A 110 8.54 0.13 -1.57
CA LEU A 110 9.35 1.22 -1.03
C LEU A 110 10.81 0.83 -1.19
N GLU A 111 11.58 1.71 -1.83
CA GLU A 111 13.03 1.58 -1.85
C GLU A 111 13.55 1.72 -0.42
N ARG A 112 14.30 0.71 0.06
CA ARG A 112 14.94 0.78 1.37
C ARG A 112 16.28 1.51 1.20
N GLN A 113 16.47 2.61 1.93
CA GLN A 113 17.78 3.25 2.08
C GLN A 113 18.73 2.37 2.89
#